data_AF-A0A7X7ICK5-F1
#
_entry.id   AF-A0A7X7ICK5-F1
#
_cell.length_a   1.000
_cell.length_b   1.000
_cell.length_c   1.000
_cell.angle_alpha   90.00
_cell.angle_beta   90.00
_cell.angle_gamma   90.00
#
_symmetry.space_group_name_H-M   'P 1'
#
loop_
_entity.id
_entity.type
_entity.pdbx_description
1 polymer ?
#
loop_
_entity_poly.entity_id
_entity_poly.type
_entity_poly.pdbx_seq_one_letter_code
_entity_poly.pdbx_strand_id
1 'polypeptide(L)' 'MPPSGLRLDLHNHTSYSADGLMPPAVLLATAKAKGIHCLAVTDHNTVKGALEAVALAEADL' A
#
# COMPACT_ATOMS: atom_id res chain seq x y z
N MET A 1 19.55 9.24 -2.74
CA MET A 1 18.35 10.10 -2.85
C MET A 1 17.69 9.79 -4.18
N PRO A 2 16.37 9.53 -4.23
CA PRO A 2 15.68 9.36 -5.50
C PRO A 2 15.74 10.67 -6.31
N PRO A 3 15.71 10.60 -7.65
CA PRO A 3 15.65 11.78 -8.51
C PRO A 3 14.43 12.64 -8.16
N SER A 4 14.54 13.95 -8.28
CA SER A 4 13.60 14.95 -7.75
C SER A 4 12.12 14.58 -7.96
N GLY A 5 11.41 14.25 -6.87
CA GLY A 5 9.97 14.05 -6.83
C GLY A 5 9.53 12.88 -5.97
N LEU A 6 8.39 13.02 -5.28
CA LEU A 6 7.72 11.91 -4.61
C LEU A 6 6.80 11.20 -5.62
N ARG A 7 7.07 9.91 -5.83
CA ARG A 7 6.18 9.00 -6.57
C ARG A 7 5.12 8.45 -5.63
N LEU A 8 3.87 8.80 -5.88
CA LEU A 8 2.72 8.42 -5.05
C LEU A 8 1.78 7.53 -5.88
N ASP A 9 1.19 6.53 -5.24
CA ASP A 9 0.11 5.72 -5.81
C ASP A 9 -1.08 5.76 -4.85
N LEU A 10 -2.21 6.31 -5.30
CA LEU A 10 -3.28 6.79 -4.44
C LEU A 10 -4.57 5.95 -4.50
N HIS A 11 -4.57 4.84 -5.24
CA HIS A 11 -5.76 4.00 -5.40
C HIS A 11 -5.34 2.54 -5.54
N ASN A 12 -5.30 1.79 -4.44
CA ASN A 12 -4.91 0.38 -4.43
C ASN A 12 -5.87 -0.45 -3.61
N HIS A 13 -6.24 -1.60 -4.17
CA HIS A 13 -7.10 -2.56 -3.50
C HIS A 13 -6.23 -3.71 -2.99
N THR A 14 -6.44 -4.10 -1.75
CA THR A 14 -5.82 -5.27 -1.12
C THR A 14 -6.75 -6.47 -1.26
N SER A 15 -6.32 -7.63 -0.78
CA SER A 15 -7.16 -8.84 -0.68
C SER A 15 -8.40 -8.69 0.22
N TYR A 16 -8.58 -7.54 0.90
CA TYR A 16 -9.82 -7.19 1.58
C TYR A 16 -10.92 -6.67 0.63
N SER A 17 -10.58 -6.40 -0.63
CA SER A 17 -11.51 -6.13 -1.73
C SER A 17 -11.65 -7.35 -2.63
N ALA A 18 -12.85 -7.58 -3.16
CA ALA A 18 -13.12 -8.73 -4.02
C ALA A 18 -12.31 -8.72 -5.33
N ASP A 19 -11.91 -7.55 -5.81
CA ASP A 19 -11.08 -7.34 -7.01
C ASP A 19 -9.59 -7.14 -6.68
N GLY A 20 -9.22 -7.12 -5.39
CA GLY A 20 -7.84 -6.97 -4.96
C GLY A 20 -7.12 -8.32 -4.83
N LEU A 21 -5.93 -8.42 -5.40
CA LEU A 21 -5.19 -9.68 -5.49
C LEU A 21 -4.05 -9.81 -4.47
N MET A 22 -3.62 -8.70 -3.88
CA MET A 22 -2.44 -8.67 -3.00
C MET A 22 -2.84 -8.45 -1.54
N PRO A 23 -2.34 -9.26 -0.60
CA PRO A 23 -2.38 -8.93 0.82
C PRO A 23 -1.64 -7.60 1.11
N PRO A 24 -2.00 -6.85 2.17
CA PRO A 24 -1.36 -5.58 2.52
C PRO A 24 0.17 -5.65 2.57
N ALA A 25 0.74 -6.69 3.18
CA ALA A 25 2.19 -6.88 3.26
C ALA A 25 2.87 -7.00 1.88
N VAL A 26 2.25 -7.74 0.94
CA VAL A 26 2.77 -7.94 -0.41
C VAL A 26 2.67 -6.64 -1.23
N LEU A 27 1.56 -5.91 -1.05
CA LEU A 27 1.34 -4.61 -1.69
C LEU A 27 2.43 -3.60 -1.26
N LEU A 28 2.72 -3.49 0.05
CA LEU A 28 3.77 -2.61 0.59
C LEU A 28 5.17 -2.99 0.08
N ALA A 29 5.53 -4.28 0.15
CA ALA A 29 6.82 -4.76 -0.37
C ALA A 29 6.99 -4.47 -1.87
N THR A 30 5.91 -4.64 -2.64
CA THR A 30 5.88 -4.34 -4.07
C THR A 30 6.04 -2.84 -4.33
N ALA A 31 5.35 -1.99 -3.57
CA ALA A 31 5.47 -0.54 -3.67
C ALA A 31 6.92 -0.08 -3.41
N LYS A 32 7.54 -0.59 -2.34
CA LYS A 32 8.95 -0.33 -1.99
C LYS A 32 9.90 -0.75 -3.12
N ALA A 33 9.74 -1.97 -3.65
CA ALA A 33 10.55 -2.48 -4.75
C ALA A 33 10.40 -1.66 -6.05
N LYS A 34 9.21 -1.07 -6.28
CA LYS A 34 8.93 -0.20 -7.44
C LYS A 34 9.34 1.25 -7.23
N GLY A 35 9.88 1.62 -6.07
CA GLY A 35 10.24 3.01 -5.75
C GLY A 35 9.01 3.92 -5.63
N ILE A 36 7.88 3.39 -5.15
CA ILE A 36 6.73 4.19 -4.73
C ILE A 36 6.99 4.65 -3.30
N HIS A 37 6.90 5.96 -3.07
CA HIS A 37 7.24 6.60 -1.79
C HIS A 37 6.05 6.70 -0.85
N CYS A 38 4.84 6.76 -1.40
CA CYS A 38 3.59 6.77 -0.65
C CYS A 38 2.54 5.96 -1.39
N LEU A 39 1.76 5.20 -0.63
CA LEU A 39 0.74 4.29 -1.15
C LEU A 39 -0.54 4.50 -0.35
N ALA A 40 -1.67 4.72 -1.02
CA ALA A 40 -2.99 4.71 -0.39
C ALA A 40 -3.71 3.40 -0.67
N VAL A 41 -4.29 2.81 0.37
CA VAL A 41 -5.17 1.64 0.29
C VAL A 41 -6.62 2.11 0.32
N THR A 42 -7.37 1.77 -0.72
CA THR A 42 -8.73 2.25 -1.00
C THR A 42 -9.66 1.06 -1.28
N ASP A 43 -9.75 0.14 -0.33
CA ASP A 43 -10.58 -1.05 -0.48
C ASP A 43 -12.08 -0.74 -0.61
N HIS A 44 -12.80 -1.59 -1.36
CA HIS A 44 -14.24 -1.45 -1.54
C HIS A 44 -15.01 -1.63 -0.23
N ASN A 45 -15.70 -0.58 0.21
CA ASN A 45 -16.61 -0.60 1.36
C ASN A 45 -15.96 -1.04 2.69
N THR A 46 -14.63 -0.97 2.81
CA THR A 46 -13.90 -1.37 4.02
C THR A 46 -12.58 -0.61 4.12
N VAL A 47 -12.10 -0.44 5.35
CA VAL A 47 -10.77 0.15 5.64
C VAL A 47 -9.81 -0.88 6.26
N LYS A 48 -10.19 -2.16 6.33
CA LYS A 48 -9.39 -3.22 6.96
C LYS A 48 -7.99 -3.33 6.37
N GLY A 49 -7.87 -3.34 5.04
CA GLY A 49 -6.57 -3.40 4.38
C GLY A 49 -5.71 -2.17 4.64
N ALA A 50 -6.31 -0.98 4.75
CA ALA A 50 -5.60 0.24 5.10
C ALA A 50 -5.07 0.21 6.54
N LEU A 51 -5.89 -0.23 7.50
CA LEU A 51 -5.47 -0.36 8.90
C LEU A 51 -4.34 -1.38 9.07
N GLU A 52 -4.41 -2.53 8.40
CA GLU A 52 -3.33 -3.52 8.40
C GLU A 52 -2.05 -2.97 7.74
N ALA A 53 -2.18 -2.26 6.61
CA ALA A 53 -1.04 -1.65 5.93
C ALA A 53 -0.34 -0.62 6.83
N VAL A 54 -1.09 0.20 7.57
CA VAL A 54 -0.52 1.16 8.53
C VAL A 54 0.25 0.43 9.63
N ALA A 55 -0.35 -0.58 10.27
CA ALA A 55 0.30 -1.35 11.32
C ALA A 55 1.61 -2.02 10.85
N LEU A 56 1.62 -2.54 9.61
CA LEU A 56 2.81 -3.12 9.00
C LEU A 56 3.88 -2.06 8.68
N ALA A 57 3.47 -0.90 8.18
CA ALA A 57 4.39 0.19 7.84
C ALA A 57 5.04 0.80 9.09
N GLU A 58 4.30 0.92 10.20
CA GLU A 58 4.84 1.39 11.48
C GLU A 58 5.83 0.39 12.11
N ALA A 59 5.64 -0.91 11.87
CA ALA A 59 6.57 -1.95 12.33
C ALA A 59 7.88 -2.02 11.52
N ASP A 60 7.95 -1.37 10.35
CA ASP A 60 9.14 -1.29 9.48
C ASP A 60 10.04 -0.07 9.81
N LEU A 61 9.66 0.73 10.83
CA LEU A 61 10.43 1.85 11.40
C LEU A 61 11.41 1.37 12.48
#